data_AF-A0A9D2N6F1-F1
#
_entry.id   AF-A0A9D2N6F1-F1
#
_cell.length_a   1.000
_cell.length_b   1.000
_cell.length_c   1.000
_cell.angle_alpha   90.00
_cell.angle_beta   90.00
_cell.angle_gamma   90.00
#
_symmetry.space_group_name_H-M   'P 1'
#
loop_
_entity.id
_entity.type
_entity.pdbx_description
1 polymer ?
#
loop_
_entity_poly.entity_id
_entity_poly.type
_entity_poly.pdbx_seq_one_letter_code
_entity_poly.pdbx_strand_id
1 'polypeptide(L)'
;MKYTCSLCGGKLKDGICTECGMDNRKSDEMYQDRLNRSQYDHASMKSMSHVHTEEGAEKYKQPVLNENRKKSNGNDKGASPRQDPGADRKTMAGSAPAKKQVRNSRYQNIDFRNIKRGSLASGQRKSQPPRLTILALLIGVVILAMLGLSVASFLGISLDEPAYVGVSEESYDMSYDYEEIQEQLPAQGEYWNSEIPAGMYMVGTDIPEGEYSVTGPEGSSFEVHDNIHSIYIQESFGTDEYEIKGAEGIPLFTGALICVDGKNPVFFKSENAQTEDLESRIPNPVADQVDVTGTVAAGVDFPAGTYDIQAAGDNFGYVTYEIPYEDPYSEGGQSYHSFGIMLEKDPTDDYPEYCSVYRNVVLPEGAVVSSEDYQCRLVPSSSIISEDYQSYYENMY
;
A
#
# COMPACT_ATOMS: atom_id res chain seq x y z
N MET A 1 -30.57 -35.68 -24.93
CA MET A 1 -29.16 -35.41 -25.26
C MET A 1 -28.97 -33.91 -25.22
N LYS A 2 -27.97 -33.40 -24.48
CA LYS A 2 -27.66 -31.96 -24.47
C LYS A 2 -27.25 -31.53 -25.89
N TYR A 3 -27.76 -30.40 -26.37
CA TYR A 3 -27.45 -29.88 -27.71
C TYR A 3 -26.33 -28.82 -27.68
N THR A 4 -25.87 -28.47 -26.49
CA THR A 4 -24.90 -27.42 -26.19
C THR A 4 -23.85 -27.91 -25.19
N CYS A 5 -22.65 -27.37 -25.28
CA CYS A 5 -21.52 -27.69 -24.43
C CYS A 5 -21.78 -27.27 -22.98
N SER A 6 -21.54 -28.15 -22.02
CA SER A 6 -21.70 -27.87 -20.59
C SER A 6 -20.72 -26.82 -20.05
N LEU A 7 -19.52 -26.71 -20.65
CA LEU A 7 -18.51 -25.76 -20.19
C LEU A 7 -18.70 -24.36 -20.76
N CYS A 8 -18.99 -24.26 -22.06
CA CYS A 8 -18.97 -22.96 -22.76
C CYS A 8 -20.24 -22.65 -23.56
N GLY A 9 -21.26 -23.51 -23.51
CA GLY A 9 -22.52 -23.32 -24.25
C GLY A 9 -22.45 -23.52 -25.76
N GLY A 10 -21.26 -23.75 -26.33
CA GLY A 10 -21.05 -23.93 -27.77
C GLY A 10 -21.78 -25.14 -28.39
N LYS A 11 -21.94 -25.15 -29.73
CA LYS A 11 -22.64 -26.23 -30.44
C LYS A 11 -21.87 -27.55 -30.37
N LEU A 12 -22.63 -28.65 -30.30
CA LEU A 12 -22.06 -30.00 -30.30
C LEU A 12 -22.19 -30.66 -31.66
N LYS A 13 -21.12 -31.31 -32.11
CA LYS A 13 -21.11 -32.22 -33.25
C LYS A 13 -20.63 -33.59 -32.77
N ASP A 14 -21.49 -34.61 -32.91
CA ASP A 14 -21.24 -35.97 -32.38
C ASP A 14 -20.89 -36.01 -30.88
N GLY A 15 -21.46 -35.07 -30.11
CA GLY A 15 -21.24 -34.92 -28.68
C GLY A 15 -19.91 -34.26 -28.30
N ILE A 16 -19.11 -33.77 -29.26
CA ILE A 16 -17.92 -32.96 -29.02
C ILE A 16 -18.20 -31.51 -29.36
N CYS A 17 -17.80 -30.58 -28.50
CA CYS A 17 -17.98 -29.16 -28.75
C CYS A 17 -17.08 -28.68 -29.90
N THR A 18 -17.67 -27.98 -30.87
CA THR A 18 -16.92 -27.42 -32.01
C THR A 18 -16.05 -26.23 -31.63
N GLU A 19 -16.35 -25.58 -30.50
CA GLU A 19 -15.63 -24.39 -30.04
C GLU A 19 -14.44 -24.75 -29.13
N CYS A 20 -14.70 -25.47 -28.04
CA CYS A 20 -13.65 -25.78 -27.04
C CYS A 20 -13.11 -27.22 -27.11
N GLY A 21 -13.66 -28.08 -27.97
CA GLY A 21 -13.23 -29.48 -28.10
C GLY A 21 -13.67 -30.41 -26.95
N MET A 22 -14.47 -29.93 -25.99
CA MET A 22 -14.94 -30.75 -24.87
C MET A 22 -15.87 -31.89 -25.32
N ASP A 23 -15.58 -33.12 -24.89
CA ASP A 23 -16.41 -34.29 -25.12
C ASP A 23 -17.56 -34.38 -24.10
N ASN A 24 -18.74 -33.92 -24.52
CA ASN A 24 -19.96 -33.85 -23.74
C ASN A 24 -20.73 -35.19 -23.70
N ARG A 25 -20.17 -36.27 -24.26
CA ARG A 25 -20.73 -37.63 -24.13
C ARG A 25 -20.40 -38.27 -22.79
N LYS A 26 -19.37 -37.77 -22.12
CA LYS A 26 -19.00 -38.21 -20.77
C LYS A 26 -19.87 -37.42 -19.79
N SER A 27 -20.92 -38.05 -19.26
CA SER A 27 -21.67 -37.45 -18.14
C SER A 27 -20.79 -37.42 -16.89
N ASP A 28 -20.96 -36.39 -16.06
CA ASP A 28 -20.27 -36.28 -14.76
C ASP A 28 -20.48 -37.51 -13.88
N GLU A 29 -21.61 -38.21 -14.00
CA GLU A 29 -21.88 -39.48 -13.30
C GLU A 29 -20.84 -40.56 -13.62
N MET A 30 -20.35 -40.65 -14.85
CA MET A 30 -19.31 -41.63 -15.22
C MET A 30 -17.93 -41.22 -14.67
N TYR A 31 -17.72 -39.93 -14.43
CA TYR A 31 -16.50 -39.40 -13.80
C TYR A 31 -16.56 -39.59 -12.28
N GLN A 32 -17.71 -39.35 -11.66
CA GLN A 32 -17.99 -39.61 -10.25
C GLN A 32 -17.90 -41.10 -9.90
N ASP A 33 -18.42 -42.01 -10.72
CA ASP A 33 -18.32 -43.46 -10.44
C ASP A 33 -16.87 -43.98 -10.53
N ARG A 34 -15.99 -43.29 -11.26
CA ARG A 34 -14.55 -43.61 -11.27
C ARG A 34 -13.78 -43.00 -10.10
N LEU A 35 -14.12 -41.78 -9.67
CA LEU A 35 -13.52 -41.15 -8.50
C LEU A 35 -13.94 -41.86 -7.19
N ASN A 36 -15.20 -42.28 -7.11
CA ASN A 36 -15.77 -43.00 -5.96
C ASN A 36 -15.41 -44.49 -5.92
N ARG A 37 -14.72 -45.02 -6.95
CA ARG A 37 -14.19 -46.40 -6.96
C ARG A 37 -12.75 -46.51 -6.46
N SER A 38 -12.13 -45.42 -6.02
CA SER A 38 -10.80 -45.53 -5.41
C SER A 38 -10.90 -46.24 -4.05
N GLN A 39 -10.32 -47.44 -3.96
CA GLN A 39 -10.23 -48.25 -2.73
C GLN A 39 -9.13 -47.71 -1.79
N TYR A 40 -9.12 -46.41 -1.53
CA TYR A 40 -8.17 -45.82 -0.60
C TYR A 40 -8.94 -45.26 0.59
N ASP A 41 -9.02 -46.09 1.63
CA ASP A 41 -9.44 -45.69 2.97
C ASP A 41 -8.71 -44.42 3.38
N HIS A 42 -9.46 -43.46 3.92
CA HIS A 42 -8.96 -42.19 4.49
C HIS A 42 -7.91 -42.36 5.62
N ALA A 43 -7.52 -43.59 5.98
CA ALA A 43 -6.44 -43.91 6.89
C ALA A 43 -5.02 -43.87 6.27
N SER A 44 -4.88 -43.77 4.93
CA SER A 44 -3.56 -43.71 4.28
C SER A 44 -3.06 -42.29 3.93
N MET A 45 -3.73 -41.23 4.37
CA MET A 45 -3.27 -39.83 4.19
C MET A 45 -2.15 -39.41 5.17
N LYS A 46 -1.49 -40.35 5.87
CA LYS A 46 -0.41 -40.03 6.83
C LYS A 46 1.01 -40.07 6.25
N SER A 47 1.19 -40.14 4.93
CA SER A 47 2.54 -40.13 4.32
C SER A 47 2.60 -39.45 2.96
N MET A 48 2.01 -38.25 2.84
CA MET A 48 2.17 -37.39 1.67
C MET A 48 2.90 -36.07 1.99
N SER A 49 3.79 -36.07 2.98
CA SER A 49 4.90 -35.12 3.03
C SER A 49 6.12 -35.78 2.37
N HIS A 50 6.47 -35.36 1.17
CA HIS A 50 7.74 -35.77 0.56
C HIS A 50 8.84 -34.89 1.13
N VAL A 51 9.50 -35.36 2.19
CA VAL A 51 10.72 -34.74 2.75
C VAL A 51 11.89 -35.11 1.85
N HIS A 52 12.62 -34.12 1.34
CA HIS A 52 13.90 -34.36 0.68
C HIS A 52 14.99 -34.57 1.75
N THR A 53 15.38 -35.81 2.00
CA THR A 53 16.66 -36.11 2.68
C THR A 53 17.74 -36.30 1.61
N GLU A 54 18.88 -35.61 1.77
CA GLU A 54 19.93 -35.42 0.75
C GLU A 54 20.76 -36.68 0.36
N GLU A 55 20.35 -37.88 0.76
CA GLU A 55 21.09 -39.12 0.41
C GLU A 55 20.18 -40.08 -0.37
N GLY A 56 20.00 -39.82 -1.67
CA GLY A 56 19.32 -40.77 -2.56
C GLY A 56 18.58 -40.21 -3.79
N ALA A 57 18.79 -38.95 -4.19
CA ALA A 57 18.09 -38.38 -5.34
C ALA A 57 18.49 -39.09 -6.66
N GLU A 58 17.57 -39.87 -7.24
CA GLU A 58 17.70 -40.31 -8.63
C GLU A 58 17.66 -39.09 -9.57
N LYS A 59 18.61 -39.02 -10.52
CA LYS A 59 18.70 -37.91 -11.47
C LYS A 59 17.41 -37.79 -12.28
N TYR A 60 16.72 -36.67 -12.09
CA TYR A 60 15.62 -36.22 -12.93
C TYR A 60 16.03 -36.24 -14.41
N LYS A 61 15.37 -37.08 -15.22
CA LYS A 61 15.49 -37.03 -16.68
C LYS A 61 14.49 -36.02 -17.21
N GLN A 62 14.97 -34.90 -17.72
CA GLN A 62 14.16 -33.95 -18.47
C GLN A 62 13.43 -34.66 -19.63
N PRO A 63 12.12 -34.40 -19.82
CA PRO A 63 11.42 -34.90 -20.99
C PRO A 63 11.97 -34.23 -22.25
N VAL A 64 12.16 -35.03 -23.30
CA VAL A 64 12.66 -34.58 -24.60
C VAL A 64 11.56 -33.80 -25.30
N LEU A 65 11.74 -32.48 -25.46
CA LEU A 65 10.90 -31.67 -26.34
C LEU A 65 11.06 -32.16 -27.79
N ASN A 66 9.93 -32.41 -28.45
CA ASN A 66 9.84 -32.91 -29.82
C ASN A 66 10.76 -32.14 -30.78
N GLU A 67 11.77 -32.82 -31.32
CA GLU A 67 12.47 -32.38 -32.51
C GLU A 67 11.75 -32.81 -33.79
N ASN A 68 11.75 -31.86 -34.74
CA ASN A 68 11.60 -31.97 -36.18
C ASN A 68 10.19 -31.92 -36.80
N ARG A 69 9.94 -30.78 -37.46
CA ARG A 69 9.49 -30.81 -38.86
C ARG A 69 10.38 -29.92 -39.73
N LYS A 70 11.31 -30.56 -40.46
CA LYS A 70 12.07 -29.95 -41.57
C LYS A 70 11.17 -29.62 -42.75
N LYS A 71 11.43 -28.48 -43.38
CA LYS A 71 11.46 -28.14 -44.83
C LYS A 71 11.94 -26.67 -44.91
N SER A 72 12.75 -26.14 -45.81
CA SER A 72 13.76 -26.60 -46.78
C SER A 72 14.06 -25.35 -47.64
N ASN A 73 15.34 -25.00 -47.81
CA ASN A 73 15.97 -24.22 -48.89
C ASN A 73 15.51 -22.80 -49.27
N GLY A 74 16.48 -21.88 -49.21
CA GLY A 74 16.59 -20.68 -50.05
C GLY A 74 17.94 -19.97 -49.81
N ASN A 75 18.95 -20.29 -50.63
CA ASN A 75 20.22 -19.56 -50.73
C ASN A 75 19.97 -18.13 -51.26
N ASP A 76 20.69 -17.11 -50.78
CA ASP A 76 21.80 -16.53 -51.56
C ASP A 76 22.64 -15.51 -50.77
N LYS A 77 23.87 -15.35 -51.27
CA LYS A 77 25.09 -14.80 -50.64
C LYS A 77 25.20 -13.28 -50.77
N GLY A 78 26.02 -12.64 -49.91
CA GLY A 78 26.64 -11.35 -50.25
C GLY A 78 27.39 -10.58 -49.15
N ALA A 79 28.65 -10.92 -48.93
CA ALA A 79 29.82 -10.06 -48.62
C ALA A 79 29.81 -8.95 -47.53
N SER A 80 30.83 -9.04 -46.65
CA SER A 80 31.39 -8.04 -45.70
C SER A 80 32.32 -7.01 -46.41
N PRO A 81 33.14 -6.13 -45.77
CA PRO A 81 33.17 -5.50 -44.41
C PRO A 81 33.59 -3.98 -44.40
N ARG A 82 33.83 -3.43 -43.18
CA ARG A 82 34.71 -2.27 -42.78
C ARG A 82 34.09 -0.86 -42.91
N GLN A 83 34.35 0.16 -42.07
CA GLN A 83 35.56 0.55 -41.31
C GLN A 83 35.23 1.71 -40.33
N ASP A 84 35.79 1.69 -39.11
CA ASP A 84 36.14 2.86 -38.26
C ASP A 84 37.33 3.64 -38.92
N PRO A 85 37.84 4.83 -38.49
CA PRO A 85 37.88 5.38 -37.10
C PRO A 85 37.86 6.94 -36.94
N GLY A 86 37.81 7.42 -35.68
CA GLY A 86 38.94 8.20 -35.12
C GLY A 86 38.77 9.69 -34.70
N ALA A 87 39.27 9.93 -33.46
CA ALA A 87 40.06 11.09 -32.98
C ALA A 87 39.34 12.35 -32.43
N ASP A 88 39.86 13.13 -31.47
CA ASP A 88 40.78 12.98 -30.32
C ASP A 88 40.89 14.38 -29.62
N ARG A 89 41.41 14.43 -28.37
CA ARG A 89 42.05 15.56 -27.65
C ARG A 89 41.21 16.71 -27.02
N LYS A 90 41.23 16.87 -25.67
CA LYS A 90 42.18 17.59 -24.75
C LYS A 90 42.07 19.13 -24.86
N THR A 91 42.00 19.98 -23.82
CA THR A 91 42.78 20.11 -22.55
C THR A 91 42.27 21.29 -21.70
N MET A 92 42.35 21.18 -20.35
CA MET A 92 42.90 22.09 -19.29
C MET A 92 42.76 23.64 -19.42
N ALA A 93 42.71 24.49 -18.39
CA ALA A 93 42.71 24.48 -16.91
C ALA A 93 42.61 25.97 -16.45
N GLY A 94 42.36 26.26 -15.15
CA GLY A 94 42.95 27.46 -14.51
C GLY A 94 42.07 28.31 -13.57
N SER A 95 42.12 27.97 -12.29
CA SER A 95 42.47 28.81 -11.11
C SER A 95 41.76 30.14 -10.75
N ALA A 96 41.38 30.18 -9.46
CA ALA A 96 40.88 31.25 -8.55
C ALA A 96 41.84 32.47 -8.37
N PRO A 97 41.65 33.52 -7.50
CA PRO A 97 40.81 33.59 -6.27
C PRO A 97 40.21 34.97 -5.81
N ALA A 98 39.53 34.93 -4.64
CA ALA A 98 39.66 35.85 -3.47
C ALA A 98 38.56 36.90 -3.09
N LYS A 99 38.09 36.74 -1.83
CA LYS A 99 37.79 37.72 -0.75
C LYS A 99 36.36 38.30 -0.53
N LYS A 100 35.74 37.79 0.56
CA LYS A 100 35.36 38.47 1.83
C LYS A 100 34.46 39.73 1.78
N GLN A 101 33.20 39.63 2.24
CA GLN A 101 32.67 40.18 3.52
C GLN A 101 31.13 40.35 3.54
N VAL A 102 30.50 39.72 4.54
CA VAL A 102 29.49 40.22 5.51
C VAL A 102 28.53 41.33 5.06
N ARG A 103 27.20 41.09 5.08
CA ARG A 103 26.24 41.58 6.12
C ARG A 103 24.75 41.45 5.71
N ASN A 104 23.98 40.85 6.63
CA ASN A 104 22.54 40.84 6.91
C ASN A 104 21.47 41.49 6.00
N SER A 105 20.40 40.69 5.85
CA SER A 105 18.99 41.00 6.12
C SER A 105 18.12 41.65 5.04
N ARG A 106 17.14 40.83 4.63
CA ARG A 106 15.69 41.08 4.43
C ARG A 106 15.16 41.65 3.10
N TYR A 107 14.14 40.90 2.66
CA TYR A 107 12.90 41.25 1.99
C TYR A 107 12.92 41.68 0.51
N GLN A 108 12.27 40.79 -0.25
CA GLN A 108 11.22 41.06 -1.24
C GLN A 108 11.55 41.62 -2.63
N ASN A 109 10.93 40.90 -3.57
CA ASN A 109 10.29 41.29 -4.82
C ASN A 109 11.15 41.55 -6.07
N ILE A 110 11.02 40.57 -6.97
CA ILE A 110 10.60 40.69 -8.39
C ILE A 110 10.95 42.02 -9.06
N ASP A 111 11.78 41.94 -10.11
CA ASP A 111 11.52 42.77 -11.28
C ASP A 111 11.88 42.07 -12.59
N PHE A 112 10.93 42.15 -13.51
CA PHE A 112 11.03 41.75 -14.90
C PHE A 112 11.56 42.91 -15.71
N ARG A 113 12.56 42.68 -16.59
CA ARG A 113 12.66 43.24 -17.96
C ARG A 113 14.01 42.89 -18.58
N ASN A 114 13.97 42.31 -19.78
CA ASN A 114 14.42 43.08 -20.93
C ASN A 114 13.81 42.59 -22.26
N ILE A 115 13.31 43.59 -22.98
CA ILE A 115 12.51 43.59 -24.21
C ILE A 115 13.43 43.82 -25.41
N LYS A 116 13.10 43.28 -26.59
CA LYS A 116 13.29 43.95 -27.91
C LYS A 116 12.22 43.44 -28.90
N ARG A 117 11.21 44.26 -29.22
CA ARG A 117 11.05 45.22 -30.37
C ARG A 117 10.65 44.49 -31.68
N GLY A 118 9.70 44.96 -32.50
CA GLY A 118 8.98 46.24 -32.62
C GLY A 118 7.60 46.07 -33.33
N SER A 119 6.63 46.99 -33.20
CA SER A 119 6.49 48.30 -33.89
C SER A 119 6.08 48.14 -35.37
N LEU A 120 5.06 48.78 -35.97
CA LEU A 120 4.15 49.89 -35.60
C LEU A 120 2.94 49.94 -36.58
N ALA A 121 1.79 50.36 -36.05
CA ALA A 121 0.75 51.28 -36.56
C ALA A 121 0.20 51.23 -38.00
N SER A 122 -1.15 51.27 -38.13
CA SER A 122 -1.89 52.53 -38.32
C SER A 122 -3.42 52.27 -38.24
N GLY A 123 -4.15 53.20 -37.64
CA GLY A 123 -5.56 53.02 -37.26
C GLY A 123 -6.57 53.61 -38.24
N GLN A 124 -7.83 53.16 -38.11
CA GLN A 124 -9.02 53.97 -38.39
C GLN A 124 -10.24 53.39 -37.64
N ARG A 125 -10.93 54.28 -36.91
CA ARG A 125 -12.09 53.98 -36.05
C ARG A 125 -13.35 53.66 -36.87
N LYS A 126 -14.19 52.73 -36.38
CA LYS A 126 -15.67 52.85 -36.46
C LYS A 126 -16.39 51.99 -35.40
N SER A 127 -17.13 52.70 -34.53
CA SER A 127 -18.31 52.31 -33.71
C SER A 127 -18.36 50.94 -33.01
N GLN A 128 -18.22 50.97 -31.68
CA GLN A 128 -18.63 49.90 -30.75
C GLN A 128 -20.16 49.88 -30.52
N PRO A 129 -20.79 48.70 -30.30
CA PRO A 129 -21.94 48.56 -29.42
C PRO A 129 -21.49 48.40 -27.94
N PRO A 130 -22.35 48.72 -26.95
CA PRO A 130 -21.92 49.08 -25.59
C PRO A 130 -21.46 47.88 -24.75
N ARG A 131 -20.29 48.03 -24.11
CA ARG A 131 -19.65 47.02 -23.23
C ARG A 131 -20.40 46.69 -21.92
N LEU A 132 -21.55 47.30 -21.65
CA LEU A 132 -22.31 47.08 -20.40
C LEU A 132 -23.24 45.85 -20.46
N THR A 133 -23.67 45.40 -21.64
CA THR A 133 -24.58 44.25 -21.77
C THR A 133 -23.86 42.90 -21.68
N ILE A 134 -22.60 42.84 -22.13
CA ILE A 134 -21.78 41.61 -22.10
C ILE A 134 -21.34 41.28 -20.67
N LEU A 135 -21.05 42.29 -19.85
CA LEU A 135 -20.64 42.09 -18.45
C LEU A 135 -21.81 41.57 -17.59
N ALA A 136 -23.03 42.06 -17.81
CA ALA A 136 -24.23 41.56 -17.13
C ALA A 136 -24.56 40.10 -17.53
N LEU A 137 -24.35 39.74 -18.80
CA LEU A 137 -24.50 38.36 -19.28
C LEU A 137 -23.44 37.42 -18.68
N LEU A 138 -22.19 37.85 -18.56
CA LEU A 138 -21.12 37.05 -17.94
C LEU A 138 -21.35 36.85 -16.44
N ILE A 139 -21.81 37.87 -15.71
CA ILE A 139 -22.16 37.73 -14.29
C ILE A 139 -23.35 36.78 -14.11
N GLY A 140 -24.36 36.84 -14.99
CA GLY A 140 -25.49 35.92 -14.96
C GLY A 140 -25.10 34.45 -15.23
N VAL A 141 -24.19 34.20 -16.18
CA VAL A 141 -23.69 32.85 -16.49
C VAL A 141 -22.86 32.28 -15.35
N VAL A 142 -22.06 33.10 -14.67
CA VAL A 142 -21.27 32.68 -13.50
C VAL A 142 -22.17 32.34 -12.31
N ILE A 143 -23.24 33.10 -12.06
CA ILE A 143 -24.21 32.80 -10.99
C ILE A 143 -24.99 31.51 -11.27
N LEU A 144 -25.37 31.25 -12.53
CA LEU A 144 -26.05 30.01 -12.93
C LEU A 144 -25.15 28.77 -12.82
N ALA A 145 -23.87 28.91 -13.17
CA ALA A 145 -22.87 27.85 -13.00
C ALA A 145 -22.60 27.51 -11.53
N MET A 146 -22.55 28.53 -10.65
CA MET A 146 -22.36 28.32 -9.20
C MET A 146 -23.57 27.65 -8.52
N LEU A 147 -24.76 27.71 -9.12
CA LEU A 147 -25.98 27.04 -8.65
C LEU A 147 -26.24 25.68 -9.33
N GLY A 148 -25.31 25.18 -10.14
CA GLY A 148 -25.42 23.86 -10.78
C GLY A 148 -26.52 23.74 -11.85
N LEU A 149 -27.10 24.86 -12.32
CA LEU A 149 -28.09 24.85 -13.39
C LEU A 149 -27.42 25.11 -14.75
N SER A 150 -27.43 24.11 -15.62
CA SER A 150 -26.94 24.27 -16.99
C SER A 150 -27.82 25.24 -17.80
N VAL A 151 -27.19 26.07 -18.64
CA VAL A 151 -27.87 27.05 -19.52
C VAL A 151 -28.77 26.35 -20.56
N ALA A 152 -28.56 25.05 -20.81
CA ALA A 152 -29.34 24.24 -21.73
C ALA A 152 -30.81 24.11 -21.30
N SER A 153 -31.09 24.08 -19.98
CA SER A 153 -32.46 23.98 -19.45
C SER A 153 -33.30 25.24 -19.67
N PHE A 154 -32.68 26.41 -19.88
CA PHE A 154 -33.39 27.69 -20.04
C PHE A 154 -33.76 28.02 -21.50
N LEU A 155 -33.13 27.37 -22.49
CA LEU A 155 -33.35 27.65 -23.91
C LEU A 155 -34.15 26.58 -24.66
N GLY A 156 -34.52 25.47 -24.02
CA GLY A 156 -35.43 24.47 -24.61
C GLY A 156 -34.96 23.90 -25.95
N ILE A 157 -33.64 23.86 -26.18
CA ILE A 157 -33.04 23.29 -27.40
C ILE A 157 -32.76 21.82 -27.09
N SER A 158 -33.56 20.91 -27.67
CA SER A 158 -33.24 19.49 -27.72
C SER A 158 -32.14 19.25 -28.73
N LEU A 159 -30.92 18.98 -28.27
CA LEU A 159 -29.86 18.43 -29.10
C LEU A 159 -30.02 16.91 -29.06
N ASP A 160 -30.42 16.32 -30.19
CA ASP A 160 -30.40 14.87 -30.41
C ASP A 160 -28.97 14.35 -30.23
N GLU A 161 -28.77 13.55 -29.19
CA GLU A 161 -27.57 12.72 -29.02
C GLU A 161 -27.61 11.57 -30.06
N PRO A 162 -26.53 11.33 -30.82
CA PRO A 162 -26.48 10.19 -31.73
C PRO A 162 -26.49 8.88 -30.94
N ALA A 163 -27.37 7.97 -31.35
CA ALA A 163 -27.60 6.66 -30.73
C ALA A 163 -26.30 5.90 -30.44
N TYR A 164 -25.95 5.81 -29.16
CA TYR A 164 -25.07 4.78 -28.62
C TYR A 164 -25.82 3.45 -28.72
N VAL A 165 -25.25 2.48 -29.42
CA VAL A 165 -25.77 1.11 -29.48
C VAL A 165 -25.58 0.50 -28.10
N GLY A 166 -26.62 0.57 -27.27
CA GLY A 166 -26.66 -0.08 -25.97
C GLY A 166 -26.51 -1.59 -26.13
N VAL A 167 -25.36 -2.11 -25.69
CA VAL A 167 -25.29 -3.51 -25.29
C VAL A 167 -26.14 -3.60 -24.03
N SER A 168 -27.19 -4.43 -24.07
CA SER A 168 -28.02 -4.71 -22.90
C SER A 168 -27.14 -5.39 -21.84
N GLU A 169 -26.79 -4.66 -20.79
CA GLU A 169 -26.35 -5.27 -19.53
C GLU A 169 -27.57 -5.97 -18.93
N GLU A 170 -27.72 -7.26 -19.21
CA GLU A 170 -28.47 -8.14 -18.34
C GLU A 170 -27.69 -8.20 -17.03
N SER A 171 -28.09 -7.37 -16.07
CA SER A 171 -27.61 -7.43 -14.69
C SER A 171 -27.99 -8.81 -14.12
N TYR A 172 -27.01 -9.71 -14.05
CA TYR A 172 -27.12 -10.92 -13.25
C TYR A 172 -27.15 -10.48 -11.77
N ASP A 173 -28.35 -10.35 -11.21
CA ASP A 173 -28.56 -10.26 -9.76
C ASP A 173 -28.25 -11.63 -9.16
N MET A 174 -26.96 -11.88 -8.95
CA MET A 174 -26.49 -13.00 -8.15
C MET A 174 -26.45 -12.53 -6.70
N SER A 175 -27.62 -12.46 -6.06
CA SER A 175 -27.73 -12.35 -4.60
C SER A 175 -27.25 -13.67 -4.00
N TYR A 176 -25.94 -13.77 -3.82
CA TYR A 176 -25.40 -14.74 -2.89
C TYR A 176 -25.72 -14.24 -1.49
N ASP A 177 -26.69 -14.87 -0.85
CA ASP A 177 -27.00 -14.70 0.56
C ASP A 177 -25.86 -15.35 1.37
N TYR A 178 -24.68 -14.72 1.34
CA TYR A 178 -23.63 -15.02 2.30
C TYR A 178 -24.08 -14.42 3.63
N GLU A 179 -24.58 -15.25 4.54
CA GLU A 179 -24.62 -14.90 5.95
C GLU A 179 -23.17 -14.79 6.42
N GLU A 180 -22.58 -13.62 6.24
CA GLU A 180 -21.27 -13.27 6.78
C GLU A 180 -21.47 -13.13 8.29
N ILE A 181 -21.14 -14.20 9.03
CA ILE A 181 -21.06 -14.14 10.49
C ILE A 181 -19.85 -13.27 10.79
N GLN A 182 -20.08 -11.97 10.91
CA GLN A 182 -19.08 -11.05 11.46
C GLN A 182 -18.90 -11.41 12.92
N GLU A 183 -17.68 -11.78 13.29
CA GLU A 183 -17.28 -11.96 14.67
C GLU A 183 -17.67 -10.71 15.47
N GLN A 184 -18.29 -10.93 16.63
CA GLN A 184 -18.77 -9.84 17.48
C GLN A 184 -17.98 -9.82 18.76
N LEU A 185 -17.56 -8.62 19.15
CA LEU A 185 -16.90 -8.41 20.43
C LEU A 185 -17.81 -8.87 21.59
N PRO A 186 -17.23 -9.45 22.66
CA PRO A 186 -17.98 -9.77 23.85
C PRO A 186 -18.67 -8.54 24.44
N ALA A 187 -19.99 -8.65 24.68
CA ALA A 187 -20.77 -7.54 25.24
C ALA A 187 -20.48 -7.26 26.73
N GLN A 188 -19.83 -8.20 27.41
CA GLN A 188 -19.41 -8.09 28.81
C GLN A 188 -17.89 -8.15 28.87
N GLY A 189 -17.31 -7.45 29.84
CA GLY A 189 -15.89 -7.48 30.13
C GLY A 189 -15.60 -6.58 31.32
N GLU A 190 -14.34 -6.18 31.45
CA GLU A 190 -13.89 -5.31 32.52
C GLU A 190 -13.70 -3.87 32.03
N TYR A 191 -13.76 -2.93 32.96
CA TYR A 191 -13.27 -1.58 32.70
C TYR A 191 -11.75 -1.62 32.56
N TRP A 192 -11.23 -1.07 31.48
CA TRP A 192 -9.80 -0.93 31.25
C TRP A 192 -9.49 0.45 30.68
N ASN A 193 -8.36 1.04 31.09
CA ASN A 193 -7.83 2.22 30.46
C ASN A 193 -6.30 2.23 30.48
N SER A 194 -5.70 2.93 29.52
CA SER A 194 -4.26 3.12 29.46
C SER A 194 -3.89 4.34 28.62
N GLU A 195 -2.75 4.94 28.95
CA GLU A 195 -2.08 5.94 28.12
C GLU A 195 -1.04 5.21 27.27
N ILE A 196 -1.27 5.17 25.95
CA ILE A 196 -0.45 4.45 24.98
C ILE A 196 0.47 5.46 24.28
N PRO A 197 1.80 5.44 24.52
CA PRO A 197 2.73 6.34 23.85
C PRO A 197 3.01 5.91 22.41
N ALA A 198 3.76 6.70 21.65
CA ALA A 198 4.10 6.35 20.27
C ALA A 198 4.79 4.97 20.15
N GLY A 199 4.33 4.18 19.17
CA GLY A 199 4.76 2.80 18.94
C GLY A 199 3.70 1.93 18.27
N MET A 200 4.04 0.65 18.10
CA MET A 200 3.13 -0.39 17.62
C MET A 200 2.69 -1.32 18.76
N TYR A 201 1.41 -1.69 18.78
CA TYR A 201 0.79 -2.46 19.85
C TYR A 201 -0.17 -3.49 19.28
N MET A 202 -0.16 -4.69 19.83
CA MET A 202 -1.06 -5.77 19.37
C MET A 202 -2.21 -5.96 20.35
N VAL A 203 -3.42 -6.00 19.82
CA VAL A 203 -4.61 -6.33 20.61
C VAL A 203 -4.54 -7.81 21.01
N GLY A 204 -4.84 -8.10 22.28
CA GLY A 204 -4.66 -9.41 22.92
C GLY A 204 -3.31 -9.59 23.61
N THR A 205 -2.35 -8.68 23.45
CA THR A 205 -1.08 -8.68 24.21
C THR A 205 -0.86 -7.36 24.94
N ASP A 206 -1.02 -6.23 24.26
CA ASP A 206 -0.78 -4.90 24.82
C ASP A 206 -2.07 -4.17 25.21
N ILE A 207 -3.11 -4.39 24.42
CA ILE A 207 -4.43 -3.80 24.59
C ILE A 207 -5.43 -4.96 24.61
N PRO A 208 -6.29 -5.10 25.65
CA PRO A 208 -7.29 -6.16 25.66
C PRO A 208 -8.26 -6.06 24.49
N GLU A 209 -8.81 -7.18 24.04
CA GLU A 209 -9.94 -7.17 23.11
C GLU A 209 -11.14 -6.43 23.73
N GLY A 210 -11.86 -5.63 22.93
CA GLY A 210 -13.01 -4.88 23.41
C GLY A 210 -13.42 -3.72 22.49
N GLU A 211 -14.44 -2.98 22.91
CA GLU A 211 -14.87 -1.75 22.24
C GLU A 211 -14.33 -0.53 23.00
N TYR A 212 -13.75 0.43 22.28
CA TYR A 212 -12.96 1.51 22.86
C TYR A 212 -13.48 2.90 22.53
N SER A 213 -13.42 3.77 23.56
CA SER A 213 -13.36 5.22 23.43
C SER A 213 -11.89 5.64 23.43
N VAL A 214 -11.47 6.42 22.43
CA VAL A 214 -10.07 6.82 22.24
C VAL A 214 -9.99 8.35 22.19
N THR A 215 -9.10 8.94 22.99
CA THR A 215 -8.88 10.39 23.01
C THR A 215 -7.39 10.68 23.04
N GLY A 216 -6.93 11.73 22.38
CA GLY A 216 -5.54 12.15 22.42
C GLY A 216 -5.41 13.68 22.43
N PRO A 217 -4.25 14.20 22.84
CA PRO A 217 -3.92 15.60 22.68
C PRO A 217 -3.56 15.92 21.23
N GLU A 218 -3.54 17.22 20.89
CA GLU A 218 -3.18 17.72 19.57
C GLU A 218 -1.84 17.16 19.07
N GLY A 219 -1.78 16.78 17.80
CA GLY A 219 -0.61 16.19 17.14
C GLY A 219 -0.37 14.71 17.44
N SER A 220 -1.19 14.08 18.27
CA SER A 220 -1.17 12.62 18.43
C SER A 220 -2.14 11.97 17.45
N SER A 221 -1.87 10.75 17.00
CA SER A 221 -2.77 10.00 16.13
C SER A 221 -2.75 8.52 16.47
N PHE A 222 -3.76 7.80 16.01
CA PHE A 222 -3.77 6.35 16.06
C PHE A 222 -4.30 5.73 14.77
N GLU A 223 -3.85 4.52 14.51
CA GLU A 223 -4.34 3.68 13.41
C GLU A 223 -4.73 2.30 13.94
N VAL A 224 -5.73 1.70 13.32
CA VAL A 224 -6.15 0.32 13.55
C VAL A 224 -6.05 -0.42 12.22
N HIS A 225 -5.25 -1.49 12.20
CA HIS A 225 -5.10 -2.39 11.06
C HIS A 225 -5.58 -3.78 11.46
N ASP A 226 -6.69 -4.21 10.87
CA ASP A 226 -7.26 -5.54 11.11
C ASP A 226 -7.98 -6.01 9.85
N ASN A 227 -7.24 -6.72 9.00
CA ASN A 227 -7.75 -7.20 7.73
C ASN A 227 -8.77 -8.34 7.90
N ILE A 228 -8.59 -9.20 8.90
CA ILE A 228 -9.52 -10.30 9.20
C ILE A 228 -10.95 -9.77 9.37
N HIS A 229 -11.10 -8.63 10.04
CA HIS A 229 -12.40 -7.97 10.24
C HIS A 229 -12.66 -6.81 9.27
N SER A 230 -11.79 -6.57 8.30
CA SER A 230 -11.87 -5.47 7.33
C SER A 230 -11.96 -4.08 7.98
N ILE A 231 -11.22 -3.88 9.08
CA ILE A 231 -11.15 -2.62 9.81
C ILE A 231 -9.84 -1.92 9.46
N TYR A 232 -9.99 -0.72 8.89
CA TYR A 232 -8.92 0.27 8.77
C TYR A 232 -9.43 1.60 9.31
N ILE A 233 -8.83 2.06 10.41
CA ILE A 233 -9.16 3.34 11.05
C ILE A 233 -7.89 4.13 11.14
N GLN A 234 -7.94 5.41 10.81
CA GLN A 234 -6.82 6.34 10.94
C GLN A 234 -7.39 7.68 11.38
N GLU A 235 -6.99 8.13 12.56
CA GLU A 235 -7.52 9.34 13.17
C GLU A 235 -6.41 10.15 13.82
N SER A 236 -6.44 11.47 13.58
CA SER A 236 -5.52 12.44 14.17
C SER A 236 -6.28 13.34 15.14
N PHE A 237 -5.70 13.60 16.30
CA PHE A 237 -6.30 14.45 17.31
C PHE A 237 -5.85 15.90 17.18
N GLY A 238 -6.80 16.82 17.30
CA GLY A 238 -6.53 18.26 17.27
C GLY A 238 -7.77 19.10 16.98
N THR A 239 -7.59 20.21 16.28
CA THR A 239 -8.66 21.18 15.98
C THR A 239 -8.73 21.63 14.53
N ASP A 240 -7.79 21.18 13.69
CA ASP A 240 -7.74 21.50 12.27
C ASP A 240 -8.76 20.70 11.46
N GLU A 241 -8.86 21.04 10.17
CA GLU A 241 -9.72 20.31 9.23
C GLU A 241 -9.23 18.84 9.17
N TYR A 242 -10.17 17.89 9.30
CA TYR A 242 -9.91 16.44 9.36
C TYR A 242 -9.34 15.88 10.67
N GLU A 243 -9.17 16.71 11.71
CA GLU A 243 -8.81 16.24 13.05
C GLU A 243 -10.03 16.06 13.96
N ILE A 244 -9.94 15.12 14.89
CA ILE A 244 -11.02 14.79 15.83
C ILE A 244 -10.64 15.13 17.27
N LYS A 245 -11.64 15.22 18.15
CA LYS A 245 -11.42 15.38 19.60
C LYS A 245 -11.38 14.05 20.36
N GLY A 246 -11.92 13.01 19.75
CA GLY A 246 -12.19 11.73 20.37
C GLY A 246 -12.92 10.83 19.39
N ALA A 247 -12.63 9.54 19.46
CA ALA A 247 -13.27 8.48 18.71
C ALA A 247 -14.02 7.57 19.69
N GLU A 248 -15.19 7.07 19.30
CA GLU A 248 -16.07 6.26 20.14
C GLU A 248 -16.51 5.02 19.37
N GLY A 249 -16.70 3.91 20.09
CA GLY A 249 -17.16 2.66 19.46
C GLY A 249 -16.12 2.02 18.54
N ILE A 250 -14.83 2.13 18.89
CA ILE A 250 -13.73 1.56 18.11
C ILE A 250 -13.58 0.08 18.46
N PRO A 251 -13.92 -0.85 17.55
CA PRO A 251 -13.82 -2.27 17.83
C PRO A 251 -12.36 -2.73 17.68
N LEU A 252 -11.81 -3.34 18.72
CA LEU A 252 -10.46 -3.88 18.72
C LEU A 252 -10.53 -5.39 18.97
N PHE A 253 -10.33 -6.19 17.93
CA PHE A 253 -10.28 -7.64 17.99
C PHE A 253 -8.85 -8.14 18.22
N THR A 254 -8.71 -9.28 18.89
CA THR A 254 -7.40 -9.92 19.10
C THR A 254 -6.65 -10.10 17.79
N GLY A 255 -5.37 -9.71 17.77
CA GLY A 255 -4.52 -9.73 16.57
C GLY A 255 -4.60 -8.47 15.71
N ALA A 256 -5.48 -7.50 16.01
CA ALA A 256 -5.42 -6.18 15.39
C ALA A 256 -4.14 -5.44 15.78
N LEU A 257 -3.56 -4.71 14.83
CA LEU A 257 -2.37 -3.90 15.03
C LEU A 257 -2.75 -2.42 15.23
N ILE A 258 -2.27 -1.83 16.33
CA ILE A 258 -2.50 -0.43 16.69
C ILE A 258 -1.20 0.33 16.55
N CYS A 259 -1.18 1.33 15.66
CA CYS A 259 -0.07 2.27 15.54
C CYS A 259 -0.45 3.56 16.27
N VAL A 260 0.44 4.08 17.11
CA VAL A 260 0.25 5.37 17.79
C VAL A 260 1.42 6.28 17.45
N ASP A 261 1.12 7.52 17.10
CA ASP A 261 2.10 8.54 16.75
C ASP A 261 1.89 9.81 17.58
N GLY A 262 2.93 10.66 17.60
CA GLY A 262 2.95 11.92 18.34
C GLY A 262 3.78 11.89 19.62
N LYS A 263 4.14 13.08 20.09
CA LYS A 263 4.92 13.31 21.32
C LYS A 263 4.22 12.77 22.56
N ASN A 264 2.91 12.93 22.62
CA ASN A 264 2.10 12.65 23.79
C ASN A 264 1.33 11.33 23.59
N PRO A 265 1.02 10.60 24.68
CA PRO A 265 0.28 9.35 24.57
C PRO A 265 -1.19 9.57 24.20
N VAL A 266 -1.75 8.57 23.52
CA VAL A 266 -3.17 8.45 23.23
C VAL A 266 -3.84 7.62 24.33
N PHE A 267 -4.98 8.10 24.83
CA PHE A 267 -5.72 7.47 25.90
C PHE A 267 -6.80 6.54 25.35
N PHE A 268 -6.64 5.24 25.62
CA PHE A 268 -7.61 4.19 25.28
C PHE A 268 -8.40 3.83 26.52
N LYS A 269 -9.72 3.71 26.38
CA LYS A 269 -10.62 3.28 27.45
C LYS A 269 -11.69 2.34 26.89
N SER A 270 -11.96 1.25 27.60
CA SER A 270 -13.05 0.31 27.31
C SER A 270 -13.85 -0.01 28.58
N GLU A 271 -15.13 -0.33 28.39
CA GLU A 271 -16.04 -0.81 29.45
C GLU A 271 -16.26 -2.34 29.38
N ASN A 272 -15.78 -2.99 28.32
CA ASN A 272 -15.95 -4.43 28.04
C ASN A 272 -14.62 -5.09 27.62
N ALA A 273 -13.50 -4.65 28.18
CA ALA A 273 -12.18 -5.20 27.88
C ALA A 273 -12.03 -6.64 28.41
N GLN A 274 -11.50 -7.54 27.56
CA GLN A 274 -11.19 -8.93 27.92
C GLN A 274 -9.78 -9.03 28.53
N THR A 275 -9.61 -8.49 29.74
CA THR A 275 -8.31 -8.40 30.42
C THR A 275 -7.73 -9.76 30.83
N GLU A 276 -8.60 -10.76 31.05
CA GLU A 276 -8.19 -12.12 31.44
C GLU A 276 -7.56 -12.92 30.30
N ASP A 277 -7.83 -12.53 29.05
CA ASP A 277 -7.34 -13.18 27.83
C ASP A 277 -6.02 -12.58 27.33
N LEU A 278 -5.47 -11.58 28.04
CA LEU A 278 -4.20 -10.98 27.66
C LEU A 278 -3.04 -11.98 27.73
N GLU A 279 -2.36 -12.13 26.61
CA GLU A 279 -1.11 -12.88 26.53
C GLU A 279 0.05 -12.08 27.13
N SER A 280 1.02 -12.80 27.68
CA SER A 280 2.23 -12.19 28.24
C SER A 280 3.34 -12.13 27.22
N ARG A 281 3.97 -10.96 27.08
CA ARG A 281 5.22 -10.82 26.33
C ARG A 281 6.35 -11.67 26.93
N ILE A 282 7.25 -12.12 26.08
CA ILE A 282 8.48 -12.85 26.46
C ILE A 282 9.70 -11.93 26.42
N PRO A 283 10.78 -12.22 27.16
CA PRO A 283 12.00 -11.43 27.10
C PRO A 283 12.57 -11.36 25.68
N ASN A 284 13.06 -10.19 25.27
CA ASN A 284 13.68 -10.03 23.96
C ASN A 284 15.04 -10.78 23.90
N PRO A 285 15.27 -11.68 22.93
CA PRO A 285 16.54 -12.38 22.78
C PRO A 285 17.66 -11.46 22.27
N VAL A 286 17.31 -10.33 21.63
CA VAL A 286 18.29 -9.33 21.17
C VAL A 286 18.73 -8.45 22.34
N ALA A 287 20.04 -8.29 22.52
CA ALA A 287 20.62 -7.48 23.59
C ALA A 287 21.36 -6.21 23.09
N ASP A 288 21.83 -6.22 21.84
CA ASP A 288 22.67 -5.16 21.31
C ASP A 288 21.84 -4.08 20.61
N GLN A 289 22.15 -2.82 20.93
CA GLN A 289 21.62 -1.65 20.24
C GLN A 289 22.40 -1.33 18.97
N VAL A 290 21.74 -0.67 18.01
CA VAL A 290 22.33 -0.33 16.71
C VAL A 290 22.11 1.14 16.41
N ASP A 291 23.19 1.89 16.18
CA ASP A 291 23.10 3.26 15.68
C ASP A 291 22.86 3.22 14.16
N VAL A 292 21.85 3.96 13.68
CA VAL A 292 21.41 3.96 12.29
C VAL A 292 21.58 5.35 11.68
N THR A 293 22.15 5.37 10.48
CA THR A 293 22.22 6.51 9.57
C THR A 293 22.28 5.95 8.15
N GLY A 294 21.49 6.50 7.23
CA GLY A 294 21.31 5.93 5.90
C GLY A 294 20.34 4.76 5.92
N THR A 295 20.66 3.69 5.20
CA THR A 295 19.80 2.52 5.04
C THR A 295 20.49 1.27 5.56
N VAL A 296 19.81 0.48 6.39
CA VAL A 296 20.29 -0.76 6.99
C VAL A 296 19.22 -1.85 6.88
N ALA A 297 19.62 -3.12 6.82
CA ALA A 297 18.71 -4.26 6.69
C ALA A 297 18.86 -5.28 7.82
N ALA A 298 17.72 -5.75 8.35
CA ALA A 298 17.65 -6.81 9.35
C ALA A 298 18.10 -8.16 8.75
N GLY A 299 18.87 -8.93 9.51
CA GLY A 299 19.55 -10.15 9.07
C GLY A 299 20.87 -9.91 8.32
N VAL A 300 21.15 -8.67 7.91
CA VAL A 300 22.39 -8.30 7.18
C VAL A 300 23.27 -7.40 8.04
N ASP A 301 22.74 -6.23 8.42
CA ASP A 301 23.48 -5.20 9.16
C ASP A 301 23.24 -5.29 10.68
N PHE A 302 22.08 -5.82 11.08
CA PHE A 302 21.67 -6.05 12.47
C PHE A 302 20.76 -7.28 12.58
N PRO A 303 20.62 -7.93 13.75
CA PRO A 303 19.73 -9.09 13.87
C PRO A 303 18.26 -8.72 13.67
N ALA A 304 17.45 -9.64 13.15
CA ALA A 304 16.00 -9.49 13.20
C ALA A 304 15.54 -9.46 14.66
N GLY A 305 14.51 -8.66 14.97
CA GLY A 305 14.10 -8.43 16.36
C GLY A 305 13.05 -7.35 16.52
N THR A 306 12.62 -7.15 17.76
CA THR A 306 11.78 -6.03 18.14
C THR A 306 12.61 -4.91 18.78
N TYR A 307 12.43 -3.69 18.28
CA TYR A 307 13.22 -2.52 18.68
C TYR A 307 12.34 -1.31 18.97
N ASP A 308 12.76 -0.52 19.94
CA ASP A 308 12.33 0.86 20.08
C ASP A 308 13.26 1.73 19.22
N ILE A 309 12.68 2.50 18.30
CA ILE A 309 13.43 3.45 17.46
C ILE A 309 13.54 4.76 18.21
N GLN A 310 14.75 5.10 18.65
CA GLN A 310 15.04 6.29 19.46
C GLN A 310 15.72 7.37 18.63
N ALA A 311 15.27 8.61 18.79
CA ALA A 311 15.94 9.79 18.26
C ALA A 311 17.36 9.94 18.85
N ALA A 312 18.37 10.09 17.99
CA ALA A 312 19.76 10.30 18.42
C ALA A 312 20.35 11.62 17.89
N GLY A 313 19.87 12.10 16.74
CA GLY A 313 20.26 13.35 16.11
C GLY A 313 19.74 14.59 16.86
N ASP A 314 20.43 15.72 16.69
CA ASP A 314 20.06 16.99 17.34
C ASP A 314 19.01 17.80 16.55
N ASN A 315 18.55 17.29 15.41
CA ASN A 315 17.48 17.87 14.59
C ASN A 315 16.21 16.98 14.67
N PHE A 316 15.18 17.36 13.92
CA PHE A 316 14.08 16.47 13.57
C PHE A 316 14.47 15.59 12.36
N GLY A 317 13.84 14.43 12.24
CA GLY A 317 14.07 13.49 11.15
C GLY A 317 12.86 12.63 10.84
N TYR A 318 12.84 12.10 9.62
CA TYR A 318 11.85 11.12 9.18
C TYR A 318 12.54 9.79 8.99
N VAL A 319 12.09 8.77 9.71
CA VAL A 319 12.61 7.41 9.60
C VAL A 319 11.54 6.55 8.95
N THR A 320 11.88 5.88 7.87
CA THR A 320 11.01 4.87 7.27
C THR A 320 11.53 3.48 7.58
N TYR A 321 10.60 2.52 7.66
CA TYR A 321 10.96 1.12 7.66
C TYR A 321 9.98 0.34 6.78
N GLU A 322 10.53 -0.65 6.10
CA GLU A 322 9.83 -1.45 5.10
C GLU A 322 9.88 -2.92 5.49
N ILE A 323 8.71 -3.54 5.62
CA ILE A 323 8.55 -4.94 6.01
C ILE A 323 8.21 -5.77 4.76
N PRO A 324 9.07 -6.72 4.36
CA PRO A 324 8.81 -7.55 3.20
C PRO A 324 7.61 -8.48 3.45
N TYR A 325 6.72 -8.60 2.47
CA TYR A 325 5.68 -9.62 2.43
C TYR A 325 5.54 -10.23 1.02
N GLU A 326 5.09 -11.48 0.96
CA GLU A 326 4.80 -12.15 -0.30
C GLU A 326 3.38 -11.77 -0.77
N ASP A 327 3.30 -10.98 -1.84
CA ASP A 327 2.04 -10.71 -2.51
C ASP A 327 1.74 -11.84 -3.52
N PRO A 328 0.69 -12.64 -3.33
CA PRO A 328 0.36 -13.74 -4.23
C PRO A 328 -0.07 -13.28 -5.63
N TYR A 329 -0.36 -11.99 -5.80
CA TYR A 329 -0.75 -11.38 -7.07
C TYR A 329 0.40 -10.63 -7.75
N SER A 330 1.56 -10.46 -7.11
CA SER A 330 2.70 -9.78 -7.72
C SER A 330 3.41 -10.70 -8.73
N GLU A 331 3.82 -10.17 -9.88
CA GLU A 331 4.58 -10.91 -10.90
C GLU A 331 6.06 -11.08 -10.50
N GLY A 332 6.32 -11.58 -9.29
CA GLY A 332 7.65 -11.89 -8.76
C GLY A 332 8.42 -10.67 -8.21
N GLY A 333 7.73 -9.58 -7.90
CA GLY A 333 8.29 -8.45 -7.16
C GLY A 333 8.11 -8.64 -5.66
N GLN A 334 9.15 -8.34 -4.87
CA GLN A 334 9.01 -8.25 -3.42
C GLN A 334 8.13 -7.06 -3.08
N SER A 335 7.04 -7.30 -2.35
CA SER A 335 6.17 -6.25 -1.83
C SER A 335 6.57 -5.89 -0.40
N TYR A 336 6.23 -4.67 0.02
CA TYR A 336 6.60 -4.13 1.32
C TYR A 336 5.44 -3.37 1.97
N HIS A 337 5.27 -3.55 3.28
CA HIS A 337 4.55 -2.58 4.11
C HIS A 337 5.53 -1.46 4.46
N SER A 338 5.18 -0.22 4.15
CA SER A 338 6.05 0.94 4.41
C SER A 338 5.44 1.80 5.51
N PHE A 339 6.23 2.10 6.51
CA PHE A 339 5.85 2.93 7.65
C PHE A 339 6.82 4.09 7.78
N GLY A 340 6.33 5.20 8.31
CA GLY A 340 7.12 6.41 8.51
C GLY A 340 6.91 6.99 9.90
N ILE A 341 8.00 7.39 10.54
CA ILE A 341 8.02 7.93 11.90
C ILE A 341 8.65 9.31 11.88
N MET A 342 7.97 10.29 12.48
CA MET A 342 8.52 11.61 12.77
C MET A 342 9.26 11.59 14.11
N LEU A 343 10.57 11.79 14.08
CA LEU A 343 11.44 11.71 15.25
C LEU A 343 12.12 13.05 15.59
N GLU A 344 12.08 13.43 16.85
CA GLU A 344 12.84 14.55 17.41
C GLU A 344 13.35 14.15 18.80
N LYS A 345 14.61 14.47 19.12
CA LYS A 345 15.22 14.07 20.40
C LYS A 345 14.54 14.72 21.61
N ASP A 346 14.17 15.99 21.47
CA ASP A 346 13.49 16.78 22.49
C ASP A 346 12.19 17.38 21.90
N PRO A 347 11.13 16.57 21.70
CA PRO A 347 9.91 17.01 21.02
C PRO A 347 9.29 18.27 21.62
N THR A 348 8.94 19.21 20.76
CA THR A 348 8.36 20.50 21.15
C THR A 348 6.86 20.55 20.90
N ASP A 349 6.18 21.53 21.48
CA ASP A 349 4.75 21.75 21.21
C ASP A 349 4.53 22.47 19.85
N ASP A 350 5.61 22.94 19.21
CA ASP A 350 5.57 23.49 17.85
C ASP A 350 5.48 22.37 16.79
N TYR A 351 5.88 21.14 17.16
CA TYR A 351 5.89 19.93 16.33
C TYR A 351 5.35 18.73 17.12
N PRO A 352 4.10 18.78 17.59
CA PRO A 352 3.55 17.78 18.50
C PRO A 352 3.45 16.36 17.90
N GLU A 353 3.52 16.23 16.57
CA GLU A 353 3.55 14.96 15.85
C GLU A 353 4.88 14.20 15.96
N TYR A 354 5.95 14.85 16.42
CA TYR A 354 7.26 14.23 16.54
C TYR A 354 7.40 13.53 17.90
N CYS A 355 7.83 12.27 17.88
CA CYS A 355 8.13 11.53 19.11
C CYS A 355 9.64 11.39 19.31
N SER A 356 10.09 11.16 20.55
CA SER A 356 11.51 10.87 20.82
C SER A 356 11.84 9.39 20.75
N VAL A 357 10.83 8.54 20.94
CA VAL A 357 10.93 7.09 20.91
C VAL A 357 9.65 6.51 20.33
N TYR A 358 9.78 5.72 19.29
CA TYR A 358 8.71 4.91 18.73
C TYR A 358 8.91 3.45 19.13
N ARG A 359 7.97 2.89 19.91
CA ARG A 359 8.16 1.62 20.60
C ARG A 359 7.74 0.40 19.78
N ASN A 360 8.32 -0.74 20.14
CA ASN A 360 7.87 -2.08 19.72
C ASN A 360 7.85 -2.32 18.20
N VAL A 361 8.80 -1.74 17.46
CA VAL A 361 8.91 -1.99 16.02
C VAL A 361 9.44 -3.40 15.78
N VAL A 362 8.64 -4.26 15.17
CA VAL A 362 9.04 -5.62 14.80
C VAL A 362 9.73 -5.60 13.44
N LEU A 363 11.00 -5.98 13.41
CA LEU A 363 11.84 -5.99 12.21
C LEU A 363 12.23 -7.44 11.89
N PRO A 364 11.42 -8.19 11.11
CA PRO A 364 11.77 -9.53 10.64
C PRO A 364 12.99 -9.51 9.71
N GLU A 365 13.53 -10.68 9.41
CA GLU A 365 14.63 -10.81 8.44
C GLU A 365 14.26 -10.19 7.09
N GLY A 366 15.15 -9.37 6.54
CA GLY A 366 14.90 -8.63 5.29
C GLY A 366 14.17 -7.30 5.46
N ALA A 367 13.69 -6.95 6.67
CA ALA A 367 13.17 -5.61 6.93
C ALA A 367 14.26 -4.55 6.71
N VAL A 368 13.89 -3.42 6.12
CA VAL A 368 14.81 -2.32 5.79
C VAL A 368 14.44 -1.09 6.60
N VAL A 369 15.40 -0.47 7.28
CA VAL A 369 15.22 0.81 7.98
C VAL A 369 16.04 1.88 7.27
N SER A 370 15.42 3.02 6.97
CA SER A 370 16.04 4.16 6.31
C SER A 370 15.82 5.44 7.10
N SER A 371 16.91 6.12 7.48
CA SER A 371 16.87 7.41 8.17
C SER A 371 17.51 8.55 7.37
N GLU A 372 17.83 8.33 6.09
CA GLU A 372 18.58 9.27 5.24
C GLU A 372 19.85 9.80 5.93
N ASP A 373 19.91 11.09 6.27
CA ASP A 373 21.02 11.70 7.01
C ASP A 373 20.73 11.89 8.52
N TYR A 374 19.53 11.54 8.98
CA TYR A 374 19.15 11.58 10.38
C TYR A 374 19.76 10.42 11.17
N GLN A 375 20.14 10.70 12.41
CA GLN A 375 20.69 9.70 13.33
C GLN A 375 19.58 9.20 14.26
N CYS A 376 19.30 7.90 14.20
CA CYS A 376 18.45 7.22 15.18
C CYS A 376 19.16 5.99 15.73
N ARG A 377 18.57 5.36 16.75
CA ARG A 377 19.08 4.14 17.36
C ARG A 377 17.97 3.11 17.46
N LEU A 378 18.24 1.90 17.01
CA LEU A 378 17.42 0.73 17.29
C LEU A 378 17.87 0.17 18.64
N VAL A 379 17.04 0.37 19.66
CA VAL A 379 17.29 -0.17 21.01
C VAL A 379 16.37 -1.37 21.18
N PRO A 380 16.88 -2.58 21.52
CA PRO A 380 16.02 -3.73 21.70
C PRO A 380 14.92 -3.43 22.72
N SER A 381 13.66 -3.64 22.34
CA SER A 381 12.53 -3.48 23.26
C SER A 381 12.68 -4.48 24.40
N SER A 382 12.22 -4.13 25.60
CA SER A 382 12.42 -4.98 26.79
C SER A 382 11.80 -6.39 26.68
N SER A 383 10.76 -6.53 25.86
CA SER A 383 10.01 -7.77 25.66
C SER A 383 9.33 -7.78 24.29
N ILE A 384 9.02 -8.97 23.79
CA ILE A 384 8.46 -9.24 22.45
C ILE A 384 7.19 -10.09 22.58
N ILE A 385 6.38 -10.11 21.52
CA ILE A 385 5.19 -10.98 21.44
C ILE A 385 5.61 -12.41 21.10
N SER A 386 6.38 -12.56 20.01
CA SER A 386 6.84 -13.85 19.50
C SER A 386 8.20 -13.68 18.81
N GLU A 387 8.97 -14.76 18.70
CA GLU A 387 10.15 -14.85 17.83
C GLU A 387 9.78 -15.08 16.35
N ASP A 388 8.51 -15.41 16.07
CA ASP A 388 7.95 -15.35 14.72
C ASP A 388 7.62 -13.90 14.36
N TYR A 389 8.65 -13.17 13.94
CA TYR A 389 8.52 -11.75 13.60
C TYR A 389 7.72 -11.51 12.32
N GLN A 390 7.62 -12.51 11.44
CA GLN A 390 6.90 -12.36 10.17
C GLN A 390 5.40 -12.38 10.40
N SER A 391 4.91 -13.25 11.30
CA SER A 391 3.48 -13.38 11.58
C SER A 391 2.87 -12.12 12.21
N TYR A 392 3.70 -11.22 12.77
CA TYR A 392 3.25 -9.98 13.41
C TYR A 392 2.44 -9.07 12.45
N TYR A 393 2.72 -9.14 11.15
CA TYR A 393 2.11 -8.29 10.13
C TYR A 393 1.07 -9.01 9.28
N GLU A 394 0.76 -10.28 9.55
CA GLU A 394 -0.17 -11.07 8.74
C GLU A 394 -1.59 -10.50 8.73
N ASN A 395 -2.03 -9.85 9.82
CA ASN A 395 -3.37 -9.24 9.90
C ASN A 395 -3.43 -7.82 9.29
N MET A 396 -2.40 -7.38 8.58
CA MET A 396 -2.45 -6.10 7.85
C MET A 396 -3.00 -6.22 6.42
N TYR A 397 -3.12 -7.43 5.86
CA TYR A 397 -3.53 -7.64 4.46
C TYR A 397 -4.40 -8.87 4.24
#